data_AF-A0A6B3GEG8-F1
#
_entry.id   AF-A0A6B3GEG8-F1
#
_cell.length_a   1.000
_cell.length_b   1.000
_cell.length_c   1.000
_cell.angle_alpha   90.00
_cell.angle_beta   90.00
_cell.angle_gamma   90.00
#
_symmetry.space_group_name_H-M   'P 1'
#
loop_
_entity.id
_entity.type
_entity.pdbx_description
1 polymer ?
#
loop_
_entity_poly.entity_id
_entity_poly.type
_entity_poly.pdbx_seq_one_letter_code
_entity_poly.pdbx_strand_id
1 'polypeptide(L)'
;MHLEYTPEQQRLRTELRTYFAALVPDNAYARYAEPAAQKRFYRDTVRRLGADGWLGVGWPKEYGGRGLTPMEQFIFFDEAAQAGVPLPLMA
;
A
#
# COMPACT_ATOMS: atom_id res chain seq x y z
N MET A 1 25.42 -6.16 14.03
CA MET A 1 24.06 -5.59 13.87
C MET A 1 23.94 -5.19 12.40
N HIS A 2 23.04 -5.82 11.65
CA HIS A 2 22.80 -5.48 10.25
C HIS A 2 21.49 -4.69 10.18
N LEU A 3 21.56 -3.44 9.71
CA LEU A 3 20.43 -2.50 9.67
C LEU A 3 19.97 -2.19 8.25
N GLU A 4 20.59 -2.83 7.26
CA GLU A 4 20.28 -2.65 5.86
C GLU A 4 19.23 -3.67 5.42
N TYR A 5 18.36 -3.25 4.51
CA TYR A 5 17.43 -4.15 3.84
C TYR A 5 18.18 -5.12 2.93
N THR A 6 17.69 -6.37 2.87
CA THR A 6 18.18 -7.34 1.90
C THR A 6 17.89 -6.86 0.46
N PRO A 7 18.58 -7.38 -0.57
CA PRO A 7 18.31 -7.04 -1.96
C PRO A 7 16.84 -7.25 -2.36
N GLU A 8 16.19 -8.29 -1.84
CA GLU A 8 14.78 -8.60 -2.08
C GLU A 8 13.86 -7.53 -1.46
N GLN A 9 14.15 -7.12 -0.23
CA GLN A 9 13.43 -6.06 0.46
C GLN A 9 13.58 -4.71 -0.24
N GLN A 10 14.78 -4.41 -0.78
CA GLN A 10 15.00 -3.21 -1.59
C GLN A 10 14.21 -3.24 -2.91
N ARG A 11 14.13 -4.40 -3.57
CA ARG A 11 13.30 -4.57 -4.77
C ARG A 11 11.82 -4.36 -4.46
N LEU A 12 11.33 -4.97 -3.37
CA LEU A 12 9.95 -4.78 -2.91
C LEU A 12 9.66 -3.31 -2.64
N ARG A 13 10.56 -2.60 -1.96
CA ARG A 13 10.43 -1.16 -1.71
C ARG A 13 10.30 -0.35 -3.00
N THR A 14 11.14 -0.61 -4.00
CA THR A 14 11.09 0.09 -5.29
C THR A 14 9.81 -0.24 -6.06
N GLU A 15 9.36 -1.49 -6.04
CA GLU A 15 8.10 -1.92 -6.64
C GLU A 15 6.91 -1.17 -6.02
N LEU A 16 6.81 -1.17 -4.69
CA LEU A 16 5.74 -0.51 -3.95
C LEU A 16 5.73 0.99 -4.19
N ARG A 17 6.89 1.64 -4.20
CA ARG A 17 6.99 3.06 -4.51
C ARG A 17 6.43 3.39 -5.89
N THR A 18 6.81 2.59 -6.88
CA THR A 18 6.35 2.77 -8.27
C THR A 18 4.84 2.56 -8.35
N TYR A 19 4.34 1.51 -7.70
CA TYR A 19 2.93 1.18 -7.66
C TYR A 19 2.10 2.27 -6.96
N PHE A 20 2.49 2.71 -5.77
CA PHE A 20 1.74 3.71 -5.01
C PHE A 20 1.78 5.11 -5.63
N ALA A 21 2.90 5.49 -6.27
CA ALA A 21 2.97 6.73 -7.03
C ALA A 21 1.98 6.76 -8.20
N ALA A 22 1.75 5.61 -8.86
CA ALA A 22 0.73 5.48 -9.89
C ALA A 22 -0.69 5.42 -9.33
N LEU A 23 -0.87 4.83 -8.14
CA LEU A 23 -2.16 4.69 -7.49
C LEU A 23 -2.70 6.01 -6.91
N VAL A 24 -1.84 6.80 -6.29
CA VAL A 24 -2.17 8.08 -5.65
C VAL A 24 -1.20 9.15 -6.12
N PRO A 25 -1.34 9.63 -7.37
CA PRO A 25 -0.44 10.65 -7.91
C PRO A 25 -0.52 11.94 -7.07
N ASP A 26 0.64 12.50 -6.73
CA ASP A 26 0.82 13.74 -5.97
C ASP A 26 -0.02 13.88 -4.68
N ASN A 27 -0.25 12.78 -3.95
CA ASN A 27 -1.11 12.77 -2.76
C ASN A 27 -2.53 13.29 -3.07
N ALA A 28 -3.10 12.85 -4.20
CA ALA A 28 -4.43 13.26 -4.67
C ALA A 28 -5.51 13.14 -3.59
N TYR A 29 -5.42 12.18 -2.67
CA TYR A 29 -6.38 12.01 -1.59
C TYR A 29 -6.49 13.24 -0.69
N ALA A 30 -5.37 13.86 -0.32
CA ALA A 30 -5.34 15.06 0.51
C ALA A 30 -5.79 16.34 -0.22
N ARG A 31 -5.82 16.31 -1.56
CA ARG A 31 -6.21 17.46 -2.40
C ARG A 31 -7.73 17.61 -2.56
N TYR A 32 -8.51 16.55 -2.33
CA TYR A 32 -9.97 16.63 -2.42
C TYR A 32 -10.55 17.36 -1.20
N ALA A 33 -10.93 18.63 -1.38
CA ALA A 33 -11.64 19.40 -0.35
C ALA A 33 -13.10 18.96 -0.16
N GLU A 34 -13.72 18.41 -1.21
CA GLU A 34 -15.10 17.95 -1.21
C GLU A 34 -15.24 16.54 -0.60
N PRO A 35 -16.00 16.35 0.51
CA PRO A 35 -16.10 15.07 1.20
C PRO A 35 -16.60 13.92 0.30
N ALA A 36 -17.50 14.21 -0.64
CA ALA A 36 -18.03 13.22 -1.57
C ALA A 36 -16.98 12.74 -2.58
N ALA A 37 -16.10 13.65 -3.03
CA ALA A 37 -15.00 13.32 -3.94
C ALA A 37 -13.93 12.49 -3.22
N GLN A 38 -13.59 12.88 -1.98
CA GLN A 38 -12.66 12.15 -1.14
C GLN A 38 -13.15 10.72 -0.86
N LYS A 39 -14.43 10.54 -0.53
CA LYS A 39 -15.04 9.21 -0.32
C LYS A 39 -15.03 8.34 -1.58
N ARG A 40 -15.28 8.92 -2.75
CA ARG A 40 -15.20 8.19 -4.03
C ARG A 40 -13.77 7.74 -4.31
N PHE A 41 -12.80 8.64 -4.17
CA PHE A 41 -11.38 8.31 -4.34
C PHE A 41 -10.96 7.19 -3.39
N TYR A 42 -11.29 7.29 -2.10
CA TYR A 42 -11.01 6.25 -1.12
C TYR A 42 -11.53 4.87 -1.57
N ARG A 43 -12.82 4.80 -1.93
CA ARG A 43 -13.46 3.54 -2.32
C ARG A 43 -12.82 2.95 -3.57
N ASP A 44 -12.49 3.78 -4.55
CA ASP A 44 -11.94 3.32 -5.82
C ASP A 44 -10.48 2.87 -5.65
N THR A 45 -9.70 3.56 -4.82
CA THR A 45 -8.35 3.15 -4.40
C THR A 45 -8.36 1.82 -3.65
N VAL A 46 -9.25 1.64 -2.65
CA VAL A 46 -9.38 0.37 -1.91
C VAL A 46 -9.81 -0.77 -2.83
N ARG A 47 -10.75 -0.51 -3.75
CA ARG A 47 -11.15 -1.52 -4.75
C ARG A 47 -9.97 -1.92 -5.63
N ARG A 48 -9.16 -0.97 -6.07
CA ARG A 48 -7.97 -1.24 -6.89
C ARG A 48 -6.92 -2.05 -6.11
N LEU A 49 -6.64 -1.68 -4.87
CA LEU A 49 -5.74 -2.44 -3.99
C LEU A 49 -6.22 -3.89 -3.80
N GLY A 50 -7.53 -4.09 -3.64
CA GLY A 50 -8.11 -5.43 -3.53
C GLY A 50 -7.95 -6.25 -4.82
N ALA A 51 -8.24 -5.64 -5.97
CA ALA A 51 -8.08 -6.29 -7.28
C ALA A 51 -6.61 -6.66 -7.59
N ASP A 52 -5.67 -5.82 -7.16
CA ASP A 52 -4.23 -6.01 -7.35
C ASP A 52 -3.60 -6.91 -6.25
N GLY A 53 -4.41 -7.45 -5.33
CA GLY A 53 -3.98 -8.37 -4.27
C GLY A 53 -3.15 -7.73 -3.15
N TRP A 54 -3.20 -6.40 -3.00
CA TRP A 54 -2.48 -5.65 -1.97
C TRP A 54 -3.27 -5.52 -0.66
N LEU A 55 -4.49 -6.06 -0.59
CA LEU A 55 -5.20 -6.24 0.67
C LEU A 55 -4.82 -7.59 1.30
N GLY A 56 -4.62 -7.61 2.62
CA GLY A 56 -4.21 -8.83 3.32
C GLY A 56 -2.79 -9.29 2.99
N VAL A 57 -1.85 -8.37 2.74
CA VAL A 57 -0.46 -8.69 2.34
C VAL A 57 0.25 -9.65 3.31
N GLY A 58 -0.06 -9.57 4.61
CA GLY A 58 0.49 -10.47 5.62
C GLY A 58 -0.22 -11.82 5.75
N TRP A 59 -1.39 -12.01 5.13
CA TRP A 59 -2.11 -13.26 5.24
C TRP A 59 -1.41 -14.38 4.45
N PRO A 60 -1.46 -15.62 4.93
CA PRO A 60 -0.99 -16.78 4.17
C PRO A 60 -1.62 -16.86 2.79
N LYS A 61 -0.87 -17.39 1.82
CA LYS A 61 -1.32 -17.54 0.43
C LYS A 61 -2.55 -18.44 0.29
N GLU A 62 -2.71 -19.42 1.17
CA GLU A 62 -3.89 -20.30 1.25
C GLU A 62 -5.21 -19.55 1.52
N TYR A 63 -5.13 -18.34 2.12
CA TYR A 63 -6.28 -17.45 2.32
C TYR A 63 -6.34 -16.31 1.30
N GLY A 64 -5.56 -16.38 0.21
CA GLY A 64 -5.53 -15.37 -0.84
C GLY A 64 -4.64 -14.15 -0.54
N GLY A 65 -3.84 -14.20 0.53
CA GLY A 65 -2.86 -13.15 0.84
C GLY A 65 -1.54 -13.30 0.08
N ARG A 66 -0.60 -12.37 0.32
CA ARG A 66 0.75 -12.43 -0.28
C ARG A 66 1.77 -13.19 0.58
N GLY A 67 1.47 -13.43 1.85
CA GLY A 67 2.36 -14.11 2.79
C GLY A 67 3.63 -13.31 3.09
N LEU A 68 3.55 -11.97 3.07
CA LEU A 68 4.69 -11.11 3.36
C LEU A 68 5.17 -11.31 4.79
N THR A 69 6.49 -11.38 4.96
CA THR A 69 7.15 -11.40 6.27
C THR A 69 6.89 -10.10 7.04
N PRO A 70 7.11 -10.05 8.36
CA PRO A 70 6.91 -8.82 9.14
C PRO A 70 7.70 -7.61 8.62
N MET A 71 8.91 -7.83 8.12
CA MET A 71 9.73 -6.75 7.55
C MET A 71 9.18 -6.25 6.21
N GLU A 72 8.70 -7.16 5.35
CA GLU A 72 8.08 -6.79 4.08
C GLU A 72 6.73 -6.08 4.28
N GLN A 73 5.96 -6.48 5.30
CA GLN A 73 4.76 -5.76 5.72
C GLN A 73 5.11 -4.35 6.21
N PHE A 74 6.18 -4.19 6.98
CA PHE A 74 6.66 -2.87 7.39
C PHE A 74 7.00 -1.98 6.18
N ILE A 75 7.75 -2.51 5.20
CA ILE A 75 8.08 -1.79 3.96
C ILE A 75 6.81 -1.41 3.18
N PHE A 76 5.81 -2.30 3.13
CA PHE A 76 4.51 -2.00 2.53
C PHE A 76 3.81 -0.81 3.18
N PHE A 77 3.70 -0.80 4.51
CA PHE A 77 3.03 0.28 5.23
C PHE A 77 3.81 1.59 5.16
N ASP A 78 5.14 1.54 5.23
CA ASP A 78 6.00 2.73 5.14
C ASP A 78 5.84 3.41 3.77
N GLU A 79 5.98 2.67 2.67
CA GLU A 79 5.83 3.25 1.32
C GLU A 79 4.39 3.71 1.04
N ALA A 80 3.37 3.02 1.57
CA ALA A 80 1.98 3.45 1.45
C ALA A 80 1.73 4.77 2.21
N ALA A 81 2.29 4.91 3.41
CA ALA A 81 2.20 6.14 4.20
C ALA A 81 2.92 7.30 3.52
N GLN A 82 4.13 7.08 2.98
CA GLN A 82 4.87 8.08 2.22
C GLN A 82 4.11 8.58 0.98
N ALA A 83 3.41 7.67 0.28
CA ALA A 83 2.61 8.02 -0.88
C ALA A 83 1.22 8.61 -0.54
N GLY A 84 0.84 8.68 0.75
CA GLY A 84 -0.47 9.18 1.16
C GLY A 84 -1.63 8.25 0.78
N VAL A 85 -1.37 6.95 0.66
CA VAL A 85 -2.40 5.97 0.31
C VAL A 85 -3.36 5.80 1.49
N PRO A 86 -4.68 6.00 1.31
CA PRO A 86 -5.62 5.85 2.39
C PRO A 86 -5.96 4.37 2.59
N LEU A 87 -5.08 3.66 3.32
CA LEU A 87 -5.24 2.25 3.62
C LEU A 87 -6.39 2.01 4.63
N PRO A 88 -7.19 0.94 4.44
CA PRO A 88 -8.21 0.52 5.41
C PRO A 88 -7.55 -0.25 6.57
N LEU A 89 -6.74 0.44 7.39
CA LEU A 89 -5.99 -0.20 8.50
C LEU A 89 -6.86 -0.49 9.73
N MET A 90 -8.03 0.13 9.84
CA MET A 90 -9.03 -0.18 10.85
C MET A 90 -10.40 -0.37 10.19
N ALA A 91 -11.07 -1.47 10.54
CA ALA A 91 -12.48 -1.71 10.28
C ALA A 91 -13.33 -1.17 11.44
#